data_AF-A0A1H9BA95-F1
#
_entry.id   AF-A0A1H9BA95-F1
#
_cell.length_a   1.000
_cell.length_b   1.000
_cell.length_c   1.000
_cell.angle_alpha   90.00
_cell.angle_beta   90.00
_cell.angle_gamma   90.00
#
_symmetry.space_group_name_H-M   'P 1'
#
loop_
_entity.id
_entity.type
_entity.pdbx_description
1 polymer ?
#
loop_
_entity_poly.entity_id
_entity_poly.type
_entity_poly.pdbx_seq_one_letter_code
_entity_poly.pdbx_strand_id
1 'polypeptide(L)'
;MNNNKTEWIIAKNNLIEAIESLGYPREFGEIISKNLGSPRAMNQMKSYLVNVRPESEELIVDEMLAICSDVARWKEKKESIEANARYNEYLNSR
;
A
#
# COMPACT_ATOMS: atom_id res chain seq x y z
N MET A 1 -1.90 -16.69 14.52
CA MET A 1 -1.31 -15.32 14.55
C MET A 1 -0.06 -15.14 13.67
N ASN A 2 0.30 -16.08 12.77
CA ASN A 2 1.49 -15.97 11.89
C ASN A 2 1.19 -15.52 10.44
N ASN A 3 -0.07 -15.49 10.02
CA ASN A 3 -0.43 -15.31 8.61
C ASN A 3 -0.03 -13.93 8.06
N ASN A 4 -0.26 -12.86 8.83
CA ASN A 4 0.01 -11.48 8.38
C ASN A 4 1.50 -11.20 8.17
N LYS A 5 2.39 -11.80 8.98
CA LYS A 5 3.85 -11.66 8.78
C LYS A 5 4.30 -12.38 7.52
N THR A 6 3.80 -13.58 7.29
CA THR A 6 4.09 -14.36 6.08
C THR A 6 3.60 -13.64 4.83
N GLU A 7 2.36 -13.14 4.84
CA GLU A 7 1.81 -12.36 3.72
C GLU A 7 2.62 -11.10 3.43
N TRP A 8 3.08 -10.42 4.47
CA TRP A 8 3.93 -9.24 4.31
C TRP A 8 5.28 -9.58 3.68
N ILE A 9 5.94 -10.65 4.13
CA ILE A 9 7.22 -11.08 3.56
C ILE A 9 7.05 -11.48 2.10
N ILE A 10 6.01 -12.25 1.78
CA ILE A 10 5.71 -12.68 0.41
C ILE A 10 5.44 -11.46 -0.48
N ALA A 11 4.58 -10.54 -0.05
CA ALA A 11 4.25 -9.35 -0.82
C ALA A 11 5.48 -8.44 -1.03
N LYS A 12 6.31 -8.26 0.00
CA LYS A 12 7.57 -7.51 -0.08
C LYS A 12 8.52 -8.13 -1.10
N ASN A 13 8.80 -9.44 -0.99
CA ASN A 13 9.75 -10.10 -1.87
C ASN A 13 9.29 -10.04 -3.32
N ASN A 14 8.01 -10.33 -3.57
CA ASN A 14 7.40 -10.25 -4.90
C ASN A 14 7.47 -8.84 -5.52
N LEU A 15 7.36 -7.79 -4.70
CA LEU A 15 7.50 -6.40 -5.15
C LEU A 15 8.96 -6.08 -5.50
N ILE A 16 9.91 -6.48 -4.65
CA ILE A 16 11.34 -6.28 -4.90
C ILE A 16 11.77 -7.00 -6.18
N GLU A 17 11.35 -8.24 -6.36
CA GLU A 17 11.65 -9.01 -7.58
C GLU A 17 11.08 -8.34 -8.83
N ALA A 18 9.88 -7.76 -8.76
CA ALA A 18 9.30 -7.02 -9.88
C ALA A 18 10.13 -5.77 -10.23
N ILE A 19 10.62 -5.03 -9.23
CA ILE A 19 11.48 -3.86 -9.41
C ILE A 19 12.83 -4.27 -10.01
N GLU A 20 13.46 -5.33 -9.50
CA GLU A 20 14.70 -5.89 -10.05
C GLU A 20 14.53 -6.35 -11.50
N SER A 21 13.37 -6.94 -11.84
CA SER A 21 13.07 -7.39 -13.22
C SER A 21 12.96 -6.25 -14.24
N LEU A 22 12.73 -5.02 -13.77
CA LEU A 22 12.72 -3.80 -14.58
C LEU A 22 14.11 -3.14 -14.68
N GLY A 23 15.12 -3.69 -13.99
CA GLY A 23 16.50 -3.20 -14.00
C GLY A 23 16.85 -2.23 -12.88
N TYR A 24 15.95 -2.01 -11.92
CA TYR A 24 16.17 -1.13 -10.77
C TYR A 24 16.78 -1.87 -9.59
N PRO A 25 17.55 -1.18 -8.71
CA PRO A 25 18.22 -1.83 -7.59
C PRO A 25 17.24 -2.35 -6.52
N ARG A 26 17.61 -3.46 -5.86
CA ARG A 26 16.86 -4.02 -4.71
C ARG A 26 16.55 -2.99 -3.63
N GLU A 27 17.53 -2.17 -3.30
CA GLU A 27 17.45 -1.13 -2.26
C GLU A 27 16.29 -0.16 -2.53
N PHE A 28 16.06 0.17 -3.80
CA PHE A 28 14.91 0.97 -4.20
C PHE A 28 13.60 0.24 -3.87
N GLY A 29 13.48 -1.03 -4.22
CA GLY A 29 12.32 -1.85 -3.85
C GLY A 29 12.10 -1.99 -2.35
N GLU A 30 13.18 -2.03 -1.55
CA GLU A 30 13.06 -2.00 -0.10
C GLU A 30 12.46 -0.69 0.42
N ILE A 31 12.88 0.45 -0.14
CA ILE A 31 12.33 1.77 0.21
C ILE A 31 10.85 1.84 -0.19
N ILE A 32 10.48 1.43 -1.40
CA ILE A 32 9.07 1.41 -1.86
C ILE A 32 8.23 0.53 -0.93
N SER A 33 8.70 -0.68 -0.59
CA SER A 33 7.96 -1.59 0.30
C SER A 33 7.71 -0.99 1.69
N LYS A 34 8.69 -0.27 2.26
CA LYS A 34 8.55 0.37 3.57
C LYS A 34 7.49 1.46 3.55
N ASN A 35 7.44 2.27 2.49
CA ASN A 35 6.46 3.36 2.34
C ASN A 35 5.03 2.84 2.15
N LEU A 36 4.84 1.80 1.33
CA LEU A 36 3.50 1.23 1.08
C LEU A 36 2.85 0.60 2.33
N GLY A 37 3.66 0.08 3.25
CA GLY A 37 3.24 -0.27 4.62
C GLY A 37 2.22 -1.41 4.77
N SER A 38 1.74 -2.03 3.68
CA SER A 38 0.79 -3.15 3.75
C SER A 38 0.92 -4.12 2.57
N PRO A 39 0.62 -5.43 2.75
CA PRO A 39 0.66 -6.41 1.66
C PRO A 39 -0.25 -6.04 0.49
N ARG A 40 -1.43 -5.47 0.77
CA ARG A 40 -2.37 -5.01 -0.26
C ARG A 40 -1.77 -3.92 -1.14
N ALA A 41 -1.16 -2.91 -0.53
CA ALA A 41 -0.52 -1.82 -1.27
C ALA A 41 0.69 -2.31 -2.08
N MET A 42 1.49 -3.24 -1.54
CA MET A 42 2.58 -3.88 -2.28
C MET A 42 2.09 -4.68 -3.48
N ASN A 43 0.99 -5.44 -3.32
CA ASN A 43 0.40 -6.20 -4.42
C ASN A 43 -0.16 -5.28 -5.52
N GLN A 44 -0.77 -4.14 -5.13
CA GLN A 44 -1.21 -3.12 -6.09
C GLN A 44 -0.03 -2.54 -6.87
N MET A 45 1.04 -2.16 -6.16
CA MET A 45 2.26 -1.65 -6.78
C MET A 45 2.89 -2.68 -7.73
N LYS A 46 2.99 -3.95 -7.31
CA LYS A 46 3.47 -5.03 -8.19
C LYS A 46 2.61 -5.14 -9.46
N SER A 47 1.28 -5.08 -9.32
CA SER A 47 0.37 -5.14 -10.48
C SER A 47 0.64 -4.00 -11.45
N TYR A 48 0.85 -2.78 -10.94
CA TYR A 48 1.24 -1.65 -11.77
C TYR A 48 2.57 -1.91 -12.50
N LEU A 49 3.62 -2.34 -11.79
CA LEU A 49 4.93 -2.60 -12.39
C LEU A 49 4.88 -3.65 -13.51
N VAL A 50 4.12 -4.73 -13.32
CA VAL A 50 4.00 -5.81 -14.31
C VAL A 50 3.24 -5.36 -15.55
N ASN A 51 2.19 -4.55 -15.39
CA ASN A 51 1.32 -4.14 -16.50
C ASN A 51 1.84 -2.91 -17.25
N VAL A 52 2.35 -1.93 -16.52
CA VAL A 52 2.78 -0.63 -17.07
C VAL A 52 4.24 -0.64 -17.47
N ARG A 53 5.09 -1.40 -16.76
CA ARG A 53 6.54 -1.46 -16.99
C ARG A 53 7.16 -0.06 -17.10
N PRO A 54 7.09 0.76 -16.04
CA PRO A 54 7.59 2.14 -16.07
C PRO A 54 9.09 2.17 -16.42
N GLU A 55 9.48 3.17 -17.19
CA GLU A 55 10.86 3.35 -17.69
C GLU A 55 11.71 4.28 -16.81
N SER A 56 11.13 4.85 -15.74
CA SER A 56 11.86 5.73 -14.82
C SER A 56 11.48 5.50 -13.36
N GLU A 57 12.41 5.86 -12.46
CA GLU A 57 12.18 5.79 -11.02
C GLU A 57 11.07 6.77 -10.58
N GLU A 58 10.94 7.92 -11.25
CA GLU A 58 9.91 8.92 -10.97
C GLU A 58 8.51 8.34 -11.14
N LEU A 59 8.25 7.61 -12.23
CA LEU A 59 6.95 6.97 -12.46
C LEU A 59 6.61 5.93 -11.39
N ILE A 60 7.63 5.21 -10.90
CA ILE A 60 7.48 4.23 -9.82
C ILE A 60 7.15 4.94 -8.50
N VAL A 61 7.85 6.04 -8.21
CA VAL A 61 7.62 6.84 -6.99
C VAL A 61 6.25 7.53 -7.04
N ASP A 62 5.85 8.08 -8.18
CA ASP A 62 4.56 8.74 -8.36
C ASP A 62 3.39 7.78 -8.11
N GLU A 63 3.45 6.57 -8.68
CA GLU A 63 2.44 5.54 -8.42
C GLU A 63 2.44 5.12 -6.94
N MET A 64 3.62 4.95 -6.33
CA MET A 64 3.71 4.64 -4.90
C MET A 64 3.01 5.72 -4.07
N LEU A 65 3.23 7.01 -4.36
CA LEU A 65 2.60 8.12 -3.67
C LEU A 65 1.08 8.17 -3.91
N ALA A 66 0.62 7.83 -5.11
CA ALA A 66 -0.81 7.70 -5.42
C ALA A 66 -1.47 6.60 -4.56
N ILE A 67 -0.85 5.41 -4.48
CA ILE A 67 -1.33 4.30 -3.65
C ILE A 67 -1.33 4.70 -2.16
N CYS A 68 -0.26 5.34 -1.67
CA CYS A 68 -0.19 5.83 -0.29
C CYS A 68 -1.31 6.83 0.03
N SER A 69 -1.60 7.74 -0.90
CA SER A 69 -2.68 8.74 -0.75
C SER A 69 -4.05 8.09 -0.68
N ASP A 70 -4.31 7.08 -1.50
CA ASP A 70 -5.56 6.31 -1.42
C ASP A 70 -5.69 5.58 -0.08
N VAL A 71 -4.62 4.94 0.40
CA VAL A 71 -4.62 4.27 1.71
C VAL A 71 -4.92 5.26 2.84
N ALA A 72 -4.33 6.46 2.81
CA ALA A 72 -4.58 7.51 3.80
C ALA A 72 -6.05 7.95 3.79
N ARG A 73 -6.59 8.27 2.61
CA ARG A 73 -7.99 8.66 2.43
C ARG A 73 -8.98 7.60 2.91
N TRP A 74 -8.68 6.32 2.69
CA TRP A 74 -9.50 5.22 3.22
C TRP A 74 -9.49 5.14 4.75
N LYS A 75 -8.34 5.39 5.39
CA LYS A 75 -8.23 5.43 6.86
C LYS A 75 -9.02 6.60 7.45
N GLU A 76 -8.83 7.81 6.91
CA GLU A 76 -9.56 9.01 7.35
C GLU A 76 -11.08 8.83 7.23
N LYS A 77 -11.54 8.26 6.10
CA LYS A 77 -12.96 7.96 5.92
C LYS A 77 -13.48 6.97 6.96
N LYS A 78 -12.71 5.94 7.30
CA LYS A 78 -13.10 4.95 8.30
C LYS A 78 -13.19 5.57 9.69
N GLU A 79 -12.23 6.40 10.07
CA GLU A 79 -12.23 7.13 11.34
C GLU A 79 -13.43 8.08 11.44
N SER A 80 -13.76 8.78 10.36
CA SER A 80 -14.95 9.64 10.27
C SER A 80 -16.26 8.84 10.42
N ILE A 81 -16.37 7.66 9.78
CA ILE A 81 -17.53 6.77 9.92
C ILE A 81 -17.65 6.28 11.36
N GLU A 82 -16.56 5.83 11.97
CA GLU A 82 -16.57 5.35 13.35
C GLU A 82 -16.94 6.45 14.36
N ALA A 83 -16.44 7.67 14.16
CA ALA A 83 -16.81 8.84 14.97
C ALA A 83 -18.32 9.17 14.84
N ASN A 84 -18.85 9.17 13.62
CA ASN A 84 -20.29 9.40 13.38
C ASN A 84 -21.17 8.27 13.93
N ALA A 85 -20.73 7.02 13.84
CA ALA A 85 -21.46 5.88 14.41
C ALA A 85 -21.56 5.99 15.93
N ARG A 86 -20.46 6.32 16.62
CA ARG A 86 -20.45 6.58 18.07
C ARG A 86 -21.34 7.75 18.45
N TYR A 87 -21.34 8.82 17.66
CA TYR A 87 -22.19 9.98 17.88
C TYR A 87 -23.69 9.65 17.72
N ASN A 88 -24.05 8.86 16.71
CA ASN A 88 -25.42 8.41 16.49
C ASN A 88 -25.90 7.43 17.58
N GLU A 89 -25.04 6.56 18.10
CA GLU A 89 -25.36 5.70 19.25
C GLU A 89 -25.62 6.52 20.52
N TYR A 90 -24.84 7.58 20.77
CA TYR A 90 -25.08 8.50 21.88
C TYR A 90 -26.42 9.27 21.74
N LEU A 91 -26.77 9.70 20.52
CA LEU A 91 -28.04 10.39 20.27
C LEU A 91 -29.27 9.47 20.35
N ASN A 92 -29.14 8.21 19.90
CA ASN A 92 -30.24 7.24 19.91
C ASN A 92 -30.40 6.48 21.25
N SER A 93 -29.48 6.66 22.20
CA SER A 93 -29.56 6.07 23.55
C SER A 93 -30.17 7.02 24.59
N ARG A 94 -30.81 8.11 24.14
CA ARG A 94 -31.41 9.14 24.99
C ARG A 94 -32.91 9.24 24.79
#